data_AF-A0A7S3U5J9-F1
#
_entry.id   AF-A0A7S3U5J9-F1
#
_cell.length_a   1.000
_cell.length_b   1.000
_cell.length_c   1.000
_cell.angle_alpha   90.00
_cell.angle_beta   90.00
_cell.angle_gamma   90.00
#
_symmetry.space_group_name_H-M   'P 1'
#
loop_
_entity.id
_entity.type
_entity.pdbx_description
1 polymer ?
#
loop_
_entity_poly.entity_id
_entity_poly.type
_entity_poly.pdbx_seq_one_letter_code
_entity_poly.pdbx_strand_id
1 'polypeptide(L)'
;KKSFELSIALVSCFLCFSHFSQFHEVMMQHQCGTAVMRVFEYESERHQVRKHDMERRHMRFQELGDQATSDDKKLLAKDEKKYRIQLARQSKLILVCLTTLLNLAEEISVEKKMVNRKMPQLLTQVLDRSNNDDLLLVALQFIKKLSVFEENKDLMSSQVVLSRLVQM
;
A
#
# COMPACT_ATOMS: atom_id res chain seq x y z
N LYS A 1 -12.38 16.35 -6.42
CA LYS A 1 -11.21 16.51 -5.50
C LYS A 1 -11.47 15.63 -4.27
N LYS A 2 -10.96 14.39 -4.22
CA LYS A 2 -11.11 13.52 -3.02
C LYS A 2 -10.12 13.98 -1.95
N SER A 3 -10.58 14.30 -0.75
CA SER A 3 -9.69 14.76 0.33
C SER A 3 -8.97 13.57 0.96
N PHE A 4 -7.65 13.54 0.81
CA PHE A 4 -6.80 12.49 1.36
C PHE A 4 -6.87 12.43 2.91
N GLU A 5 -6.98 13.59 3.55
CA GLU A 5 -7.13 13.72 5.00
C GLU A 5 -8.46 13.14 5.48
N LEU A 6 -9.53 13.34 4.70
CA LEU A 6 -10.82 12.71 4.99
C LEU A 6 -10.74 11.19 4.88
N SER A 7 -10.08 10.66 3.85
CA SER A 7 -9.88 9.20 3.73
C SER A 7 -9.10 8.62 4.90
N ILE A 8 -8.02 9.29 5.35
CA ILE A 8 -7.31 8.86 6.57
C ILE A 8 -8.24 8.88 7.76
N ALA A 9 -8.97 9.98 7.99
CA ALA A 9 -9.84 10.12 9.16
C ALA A 9 -10.91 9.01 9.19
N LEU A 10 -11.60 8.78 8.07
CA LEU A 10 -12.64 7.75 7.97
C LEU A 10 -12.09 6.34 8.20
N VAL A 11 -10.97 5.98 7.55
CA VAL A 11 -10.37 4.66 7.74
C VAL A 11 -9.79 4.52 9.15
N SER A 12 -9.31 5.61 9.77
CA SER A 12 -8.84 5.58 11.17
C SER A 12 -9.99 5.32 12.14
N CYS A 13 -11.19 5.85 11.89
CA CYS A 13 -12.37 5.47 12.67
C CYS A 13 -12.66 3.96 12.54
N PHE A 14 -12.57 3.40 11.33
CA PHE A 14 -12.72 1.96 11.13
C PHE A 14 -11.63 1.15 11.85
N LEU A 15 -10.38 1.64 11.85
CA LEU A 15 -9.30 1.01 12.60
C LEU A 15 -9.61 0.98 14.11
N CYS A 16 -10.13 2.07 14.67
CA CYS A 16 -10.53 2.10 16.08
C CYS A 16 -11.55 1.01 16.41
N PHE A 17 -12.56 0.81 15.55
CA PHE A 17 -13.55 -0.24 15.75
C PHE A 17 -12.97 -1.64 15.51
N SER A 18 -12.07 -1.81 14.54
CA SER A 18 -11.52 -3.13 14.22
C SER A 18 -10.59 -3.68 15.30
N HIS A 19 -10.13 -2.88 16.27
CA HIS A 19 -9.40 -3.41 17.42
C HIS A 19 -10.23 -4.32 18.32
N PHE A 20 -11.56 -4.23 18.26
CA PHE A 20 -12.45 -5.03 19.09
C PHE A 20 -13.27 -5.98 18.22
N SER A 21 -13.05 -7.29 18.37
CA SER A 21 -13.75 -8.32 17.59
C SER A 21 -15.28 -8.24 17.72
N GLN A 22 -15.81 -7.67 18.83
CA GLN A 22 -17.25 -7.44 19.01
C GLN A 22 -17.86 -6.51 17.95
N PHE A 23 -17.06 -5.62 17.34
CA PHE A 23 -17.53 -4.72 16.28
C PHE A 23 -17.32 -5.28 14.87
N HIS A 24 -16.61 -6.40 14.71
CA HIS A 24 -16.27 -6.91 13.37
C HIS A 24 -17.51 -7.29 12.57
N GLU A 25 -18.48 -7.96 13.19
CA GLU A 25 -19.74 -8.32 12.53
C GLU A 25 -20.45 -7.07 11.99
N VAL A 26 -20.61 -6.04 12.83
CA VAL A 26 -21.23 -4.76 12.47
C VAL A 26 -20.46 -4.07 11.34
N MET A 27 -19.13 -4.05 11.42
CA MET A 27 -18.29 -3.50 10.35
C MET A 27 -18.46 -4.24 9.02
N MET A 28 -18.62 -5.57 9.07
CA MET A 28 -18.83 -6.38 7.87
C MET A 28 -20.24 -6.18 7.29
N GLN A 29 -21.27 -6.11 8.14
CA GLN A 29 -22.64 -5.78 7.74
C GLN A 29 -22.71 -4.42 7.01
N HIS A 30 -21.96 -3.43 7.48
CA HIS A 30 -21.86 -2.11 6.86
C HIS A 30 -20.78 -1.99 5.77
N GLN A 31 -20.22 -3.11 5.30
CA GLN A 31 -19.23 -3.16 4.21
C GLN A 31 -17.97 -2.31 4.47
N CYS A 32 -17.60 -2.06 5.73
CA CYS A 32 -16.41 -1.29 6.09
C CYS A 32 -15.15 -1.94 5.51
N GLY A 33 -14.98 -3.27 5.65
CA GLY A 33 -13.84 -3.99 5.06
C GLY A 33 -13.76 -3.84 3.54
N THR A 34 -14.89 -3.92 2.84
CA THR A 34 -14.97 -3.71 1.39
C THR A 34 -14.53 -2.29 1.01
N ALA A 35 -14.98 -1.28 1.76
CA ALA A 35 -14.61 0.12 1.55
C ALA A 35 -13.11 0.34 1.78
N VAL A 36 -12.55 -0.19 2.88
CA VAL A 36 -11.12 -0.10 3.19
C VAL A 36 -10.27 -0.74 2.09
N MET A 37 -10.67 -1.92 1.63
CA MET A 37 -9.96 -2.62 0.55
C MET A 37 -10.03 -1.85 -0.78
N ARG A 38 -11.15 -1.18 -1.09
CA ARG A 38 -11.22 -0.29 -2.28
C ARG A 38 -10.30 0.92 -2.16
N VAL A 39 -10.15 1.49 -0.95
CA VAL A 39 -9.20 2.58 -0.70
C VAL A 39 -7.77 2.08 -0.90
N PHE A 40 -7.43 0.89 -0.37
CA PHE A 40 -6.11 0.30 -0.52
C PHE A 40 -5.75 0.00 -1.97
N GLU A 41 -6.66 -0.62 -2.74
CA GLU A 41 -6.47 -0.88 -4.18
C GLU A 41 -6.20 0.41 -4.95
N TYR A 42 -7.06 1.41 -4.76
CA TYR A 42 -6.91 2.70 -5.43
C TYR A 42 -5.59 3.39 -5.07
N GLU A 43 -5.19 3.37 -3.81
CA GLU A 43 -3.93 3.97 -3.37
C GLU A 43 -2.71 3.20 -3.89
N SER A 44 -2.79 1.88 -4.01
CA SER A 44 -1.73 1.05 -4.58
C SER A 44 -1.54 1.32 -6.07
N GLU A 45 -2.62 1.39 -6.85
CA GLU A 45 -2.56 1.75 -8.28
C GLU A 45 -1.99 3.17 -8.46
N ARG A 46 -2.49 4.12 -7.66
CA ARG A 46 -2.02 5.52 -7.70
C ARG A 46 -0.54 5.64 -7.32
N HIS A 47 -0.03 4.77 -6.44
CA HIS A 47 1.39 4.72 -6.13
C HIS A 47 2.21 4.36 -7.37
N GLN A 48 1.84 3.29 -8.08
CA GLN A 48 2.58 2.83 -9.25
C GLN A 48 2.65 3.88 -10.34
N VAL A 49 1.53 4.55 -10.63
CA VAL A 49 1.49 5.65 -11.61
C VAL A 49 2.47 6.77 -11.23
N ARG A 50 2.46 7.21 -9.96
CA ARG A 50 3.34 8.29 -9.51
C ARG A 50 4.81 7.88 -9.46
N LYS A 51 5.10 6.64 -9.09
CA LYS A 51 6.46 6.09 -9.10
C LYS A 51 7.02 6.14 -10.51
N HIS A 52 6.28 5.62 -11.48
CA HIS A 52 6.65 5.64 -12.89
C HIS A 52 6.77 7.07 -13.45
N ASP A 53 5.88 8.00 -13.07
CA ASP A 53 5.99 9.42 -13.44
C ASP A 53 7.30 10.05 -12.94
N MET A 54 7.70 9.76 -11.70
CA MET A 54 8.94 10.27 -11.13
C MET A 54 10.18 9.65 -11.78
N GLU A 55 10.16 8.34 -12.05
CA GLU A 55 11.23 7.64 -12.77
C GLU A 55 11.42 8.23 -14.18
N ARG A 56 10.33 8.46 -14.92
CA ARG A 56 10.39 9.11 -16.25
C ARG A 56 10.99 10.51 -16.19
N ARG A 57 10.69 11.29 -15.15
CA ARG A 57 11.28 12.63 -14.98
C ARG A 57 12.76 12.56 -14.67
N HIS A 58 13.20 11.59 -13.85
CA HIS A 58 14.62 11.35 -13.59
C HIS A 58 15.36 10.93 -14.85
N MET A 59 14.81 10.00 -15.63
CA MET A 59 15.43 9.57 -16.89
C MET A 59 15.60 10.73 -17.86
N ARG A 60 14.55 11.55 -18.08
CA ARG A 60 14.65 12.75 -18.93
C ARG A 60 15.70 13.73 -18.44
N PHE A 61 15.80 13.92 -17.12
CA PHE A 61 16.82 14.80 -16.56
C PHE A 61 18.23 14.25 -16.77
N GLN A 62 18.41 12.92 -16.67
CA GLN A 62 19.69 12.26 -16.98
C GLN A 62 20.05 12.35 -18.47
N GLU A 63 19.07 12.20 -19.37
CA GLU A 63 19.25 12.33 -20.82
C GLU A 63 19.72 13.73 -21.23
N LEU A 64 19.29 14.78 -20.53
CA LEU A 64 19.76 16.15 -20.76
C LEU A 64 21.26 16.31 -20.44
N GLY A 65 21.81 15.55 -19.49
CA GLY A 65 23.23 15.58 -19.12
C GLY A 65 23.74 17.00 -18.88
N ASP A 66 24.79 17.40 -19.61
CA ASP A 66 25.40 18.73 -19.53
C ASP A 66 24.50 19.86 -20.08
N GLN A 67 23.48 19.53 -20.85
CA GLN A 67 22.50 20.49 -21.37
C GLN A 67 21.43 20.86 -20.32
N ALA A 68 21.39 20.16 -19.18
CA ALA A 68 20.44 20.44 -18.12
C ALA A 68 20.65 21.83 -17.50
N THR A 69 19.63 22.67 -17.56
CA THR A 69 19.70 24.03 -17.02
C THR A 69 19.61 24.04 -15.48
N SER A 70 19.97 25.16 -14.87
CA SER A 70 19.74 25.38 -13.43
C SER A 70 18.25 25.28 -13.07
N ASP A 71 17.36 25.66 -13.98
CA ASP A 71 15.93 25.63 -13.75
C ASP A 71 15.35 24.21 -13.85
N ASP A 72 15.89 23.36 -14.73
CA ASP A 72 15.54 21.93 -14.78
C ASP A 72 15.88 21.22 -13.46
N LYS A 73 17.06 21.51 -12.90
CA LYS A 73 17.49 21.01 -11.59
C LYS A 73 16.53 21.43 -10.47
N LYS A 74 16.14 22.71 -10.45
CA LYS A 74 15.19 23.24 -9.46
C LYS A 74 13.80 22.62 -9.61
N LEU A 75 13.34 22.42 -10.84
CA LEU A 75 12.04 21.82 -11.13
C LEU A 75 12.00 20.37 -10.66
N LEU A 76 13.04 19.57 -10.96
CA LEU A 76 13.16 18.19 -10.50
C LEU A 76 13.13 18.11 -8.97
N ALA A 77 13.95 18.90 -8.28
CA ALA A 77 14.00 18.93 -6.82
C ALA A 77 12.64 19.33 -6.19
N LYS A 78 11.93 20.28 -6.81
CA LYS A 78 10.58 20.69 -6.37
C LYS A 78 9.59 19.54 -6.51
N ASP A 79 9.64 18.81 -7.61
CA ASP A 79 8.74 17.70 -7.87
C ASP A 79 9.06 16.46 -7.03
N GLU A 80 10.34 16.16 -6.77
CA GLU A 80 10.77 15.18 -5.78
C GLU A 80 10.24 15.52 -4.38
N LYS A 81 10.35 16.79 -3.96
CA LYS A 81 9.83 17.22 -2.66
C LYS A 81 8.33 16.99 -2.56
N LYS A 82 7.55 17.34 -3.59
CA LYS A 82 6.10 17.08 -3.64
C LYS A 82 5.82 15.57 -3.59
N TYR A 83 6.56 14.78 -4.36
CA TYR A 83 6.41 13.33 -4.40
C TYR A 83 6.66 12.70 -3.02
N ARG A 84 7.74 13.09 -2.33
CA ARG A 84 8.03 12.62 -0.95
C ARG A 84 6.90 12.94 0.03
N ILE A 85 6.36 14.15 0.00
CA ILE A 85 5.23 14.54 0.86
C ILE A 85 4.00 13.68 0.58
N GLN A 86 3.72 13.43 -0.70
CA GLN A 86 2.61 12.56 -1.12
C GLN A 86 2.83 11.10 -0.71
N LEU A 87 4.06 10.59 -0.81
CA LEU A 87 4.42 9.24 -0.38
C LEU A 87 4.27 9.06 1.12
N ALA A 88 4.70 10.02 1.94
CA ALA A 88 4.56 9.96 3.39
C ALA A 88 3.08 9.90 3.79
N ARG A 89 2.28 10.77 3.19
CA ARG A 89 0.81 10.79 3.34
C ARG A 89 0.21 9.44 2.97
N GLN A 90 0.51 8.95 1.76
CA GLN A 90 0.02 7.66 1.26
C GLN A 90 0.40 6.49 2.17
N SER A 91 1.65 6.44 2.65
CA SER A 91 2.12 5.35 3.51
C SER A 91 1.31 5.29 4.80
N LYS A 92 0.95 6.44 5.39
CA LYS A 92 0.04 6.48 6.54
C LYS A 92 -1.33 5.90 6.22
N LEU A 93 -1.94 6.27 5.08
CA LEU A 93 -3.25 5.74 4.70
C LEU A 93 -3.20 4.22 4.45
N ILE A 94 -2.18 3.74 3.73
CA ILE A 94 -2.01 2.31 3.46
C ILE A 94 -1.80 1.55 4.78
N LEU A 95 -0.99 2.06 5.70
CA LEU A 95 -0.77 1.44 7.01
C LEU A 95 -2.10 1.24 7.76
N VAL A 96 -2.92 2.29 7.85
CA VAL A 96 -4.23 2.23 8.52
C VAL A 96 -5.15 1.24 7.78
N CYS A 97 -5.16 1.25 6.44
CA CYS A 97 -5.95 0.30 5.66
C CYS A 97 -5.54 -1.15 5.93
N LEU A 98 -4.24 -1.46 5.83
CA LEU A 98 -3.73 -2.83 6.02
C LEU A 98 -3.95 -3.31 7.44
N THR A 99 -3.73 -2.46 8.45
CA THR A 99 -4.00 -2.81 9.86
C THR A 99 -5.48 -3.09 10.07
N THR A 100 -6.36 -2.25 9.51
CA THR A 100 -7.82 -2.47 9.62
C THR A 100 -8.23 -3.79 8.98
N LEU A 101 -7.73 -4.08 7.78
CA LEU A 101 -8.04 -5.31 7.06
C LEU A 101 -7.46 -6.54 7.75
N LEU A 102 -6.25 -6.44 8.31
CA LEU A 102 -5.61 -7.52 9.06
C LEU A 102 -6.40 -7.86 10.32
N ASN A 103 -6.87 -6.83 11.04
CA ASN A 103 -7.75 -7.01 12.19
C ASN A 103 -9.06 -7.69 11.79
N LEU A 104 -9.69 -7.30 10.67
CA LEU A 104 -10.94 -7.92 10.20
C LEU A 104 -10.76 -9.34 9.63
N ALA A 105 -9.53 -9.76 9.35
CA ALA A 105 -9.22 -11.07 8.79
C ALA A 105 -9.21 -12.18 9.87
N GLU A 106 -10.11 -12.15 10.84
CA GLU A 106 -10.21 -13.22 11.86
C GLU A 106 -10.83 -14.51 11.27
N GLU A 107 -11.77 -14.36 10.34
CA GLU A 107 -12.44 -15.48 9.70
C GLU A 107 -11.87 -15.82 8.32
N ILE A 108 -11.75 -17.12 8.04
CA ILE A 108 -11.35 -17.67 6.73
C ILE A 108 -12.23 -17.13 5.59
N SER A 109 -13.52 -16.87 5.88
CA SER A 109 -14.48 -16.33 4.91
C SER A 109 -14.06 -14.95 4.40
N VAL A 110 -13.46 -14.13 5.26
CA VAL A 110 -12.96 -12.78 4.96
C VAL A 110 -11.63 -12.87 4.23
N GLU A 111 -10.72 -13.72 4.70
CA GLU A 111 -9.43 -13.96 4.05
C GLU A 111 -9.60 -14.38 2.58
N LYS A 112 -10.51 -15.33 2.30
CA LYS A 112 -10.84 -15.75 0.92
C LYS A 112 -11.30 -14.58 0.04
N LYS A 113 -12.12 -13.67 0.58
CA LYS A 113 -12.56 -12.46 -0.15
C LYS A 113 -11.38 -11.54 -0.47
N MET A 114 -10.39 -11.45 0.41
CA MET A 114 -9.18 -10.66 0.18
C MET A 114 -8.27 -11.30 -0.88
N VAL A 115 -8.09 -12.63 -0.83
CA VAL A 115 -7.36 -13.39 -1.87
C VAL A 115 -7.98 -13.16 -3.25
N ASN A 116 -9.30 -13.29 -3.36
CA ASN A 116 -10.04 -13.07 -4.61
C ASN A 116 -9.90 -11.64 -5.17
N ARG A 117 -9.55 -10.67 -4.32
CA ARG A 117 -9.29 -9.28 -4.71
C ARG A 117 -7.81 -8.99 -4.96
N LYS A 118 -7.00 -10.03 -5.16
CA LYS A 118 -5.56 -9.93 -5.46
C LYS A 118 -4.77 -9.19 -4.37
N MET A 119 -5.24 -9.25 -3.13
CA MET A 119 -4.55 -8.62 -2.00
C MET A 119 -3.09 -9.11 -1.83
N PRO A 120 -2.78 -10.41 -2.00
CA PRO A 120 -1.40 -10.89 -1.96
C PRO A 120 -0.51 -10.15 -2.96
N GLN A 121 -0.95 -9.96 -4.20
CA GLN A 121 -0.20 -9.25 -5.25
C GLN A 121 0.01 -7.76 -4.91
N LEU A 122 -0.95 -7.14 -4.22
CA LEU A 122 -0.80 -5.75 -3.76
C LEU A 122 0.18 -5.64 -2.59
N LEU A 123 0.16 -6.60 -1.67
CA LEU A 123 1.07 -6.65 -0.52
C LEU A 123 2.54 -6.79 -0.94
N THR A 124 2.83 -7.55 -2.00
CA THR A 124 4.21 -7.66 -2.50
C THR A 124 4.75 -6.31 -2.97
N GLN A 125 3.92 -5.43 -3.53
CA GLN A 125 4.31 -4.07 -3.93
C GLN A 125 4.57 -3.16 -2.74
N VAL A 126 3.94 -3.43 -1.59
CA VAL A 126 4.18 -2.69 -0.35
C VAL A 126 5.57 -2.98 0.20
N LEU A 127 6.10 -4.19 -0.02
CA LEU A 127 7.46 -4.58 0.39
C LEU A 127 8.56 -3.74 -0.29
N ASP A 128 8.28 -3.09 -1.42
CA ASP A 128 9.25 -2.18 -2.07
C ASP A 128 9.51 -0.88 -1.25
N ARG A 129 8.79 -0.68 -0.13
CA ARG A 129 8.88 0.51 0.72
C ARG A 129 9.79 0.27 1.94
N SER A 130 11.05 -0.06 1.67
CA SER A 130 12.06 -0.42 2.69
C SER A 130 12.34 0.64 3.75
N ASN A 131 11.82 1.86 3.62
CA ASN A 131 12.02 2.98 4.54
C ASN A 131 10.87 3.19 5.55
N ASN A 132 9.93 2.25 5.66
CA ASN A 132 8.79 2.35 6.56
C ASN A 132 8.53 1.03 7.29
N ASP A 133 9.21 0.86 8.43
CA ASP A 133 9.21 -0.40 9.20
C ASP A 133 7.81 -0.82 9.66
N ASP A 134 6.98 0.11 10.11
CA ASP A 134 5.59 -0.17 10.54
C ASP A 134 4.76 -0.76 9.39
N LEU A 135 4.89 -0.17 8.19
CA LEU A 135 4.17 -0.63 7.02
C LEU A 135 4.66 -2.00 6.55
N LEU A 136 5.97 -2.20 6.59
CA LEU A 136 6.60 -3.48 6.27
C LEU A 136 6.17 -4.58 7.24
N LEU A 137 6.16 -4.29 8.55
CA LEU A 137 5.73 -5.23 9.59
C LEU A 137 4.29 -5.70 9.36
N VAL A 138 3.36 -4.76 9.15
CA VAL A 138 1.95 -5.10 8.89
C VAL A 138 1.81 -5.87 7.57
N ALA A 139 2.54 -5.48 6.51
CA ALA A 139 2.52 -6.20 5.25
C ALA A 139 3.02 -7.65 5.40
N LEU A 140 4.11 -7.87 6.14
CA LEU A 140 4.66 -9.20 6.43
C LEU A 140 3.70 -10.07 7.23
N GLN A 141 3.09 -9.51 8.29
CA GLN A 141 2.08 -10.22 9.08
C GLN A 141 0.92 -10.69 8.20
N PHE A 142 0.49 -9.83 7.27
CA PHE A 142 -0.59 -10.16 6.35
C PHE A 142 -0.16 -11.18 5.30
N ILE A 143 1.03 -11.04 4.73
CA ILE A 143 1.59 -12.01 3.78
C ILE A 143 1.68 -13.39 4.43
N LYS A 144 2.22 -13.49 5.65
CA LYS A 144 2.27 -14.74 6.42
C LYS A 144 0.89 -15.35 6.61
N LYS A 145 -0.13 -14.52 6.85
CA LYS A 145 -1.51 -14.97 7.04
C LYS A 145 -2.12 -15.49 5.73
N LEU A 146 -1.87 -14.81 4.61
CA LEU A 146 -2.41 -15.20 3.30
C LEU A 146 -1.56 -16.26 2.58
N SER A 147 -0.32 -16.55 3.01
CA SER A 147 0.54 -17.53 2.35
C SER A 147 0.10 -18.98 2.53
N VAL A 148 -0.83 -19.25 3.46
CA VAL A 148 -1.38 -20.59 3.69
C VAL A 148 -2.38 -21.02 2.61
N PHE A 149 -2.91 -20.06 1.83
CA PHE A 149 -3.83 -20.33 0.74
C PHE A 149 -3.09 -20.91 -0.47
N GLU A 150 -3.63 -21.99 -1.02
CA GLU A 150 -3.03 -22.67 -2.16
C GLU A 150 -2.92 -21.76 -3.39
N GLU A 151 -3.92 -20.91 -3.60
CA GLU A 151 -3.99 -19.92 -4.67
C GLU A 151 -2.83 -18.91 -4.61
N ASN A 152 -2.16 -18.79 -3.46
CA ASN A 152 -1.08 -17.84 -3.24
C ASN A 152 0.31 -18.50 -3.32
N LYS A 153 0.42 -19.83 -3.33
CA LYS A 153 1.72 -20.54 -3.26
C LYS A 153 2.68 -20.10 -4.37
N ASP A 154 2.20 -20.04 -5.61
CA ASP A 154 3.03 -19.66 -6.76
C ASP A 154 3.54 -18.21 -6.65
N LEU A 155 2.70 -17.30 -6.18
CA LEU A 155 3.08 -15.92 -5.93
C LEU A 155 4.12 -15.84 -4.80
N MET A 156 3.90 -16.53 -3.69
CA MET A 156 4.77 -16.47 -2.50
C MET A 156 6.14 -17.11 -2.75
N SER A 157 6.20 -18.14 -3.58
CA SER A 157 7.43 -18.81 -4.01
C SER A 157 8.14 -18.11 -5.17
N SER A 158 7.55 -17.05 -5.72
CA SER A 158 8.18 -16.30 -6.81
C SER A 158 9.47 -15.62 -6.34
N GLN A 159 10.46 -15.60 -7.24
CA GLN A 159 11.77 -14.97 -6.98
C GLN A 159 11.64 -13.50 -6.56
N VAL A 160 10.64 -12.79 -7.08
CA VAL A 160 10.37 -11.38 -6.74
C VAL A 160 9.98 -11.25 -5.26
N VAL A 161 9.11 -12.12 -4.75
CA VAL A 161 8.68 -12.05 -3.34
C VAL A 161 9.81 -12.49 -2.44
N LEU A 162 10.47 -13.59 -2.75
CA LEU A 162 11.58 -14.11 -1.94
C LEU A 162 12.75 -13.12 -1.86
N SER A 163 13.15 -12.51 -2.98
CA SER A 163 14.22 -11.50 -2.99
C SER A 163 13.89 -10.29 -2.13
N ARG A 164 12.64 -9.79 -2.18
CA ARG A 164 12.18 -8.70 -1.32
C ARG A 164 12.24 -9.08 0.15
N LEU A 165 11.77 -10.27 0.52
CA LEU A 165 11.77 -10.75 1.91
C LEU A 165 13.19 -10.92 2.47
N VAL A 166 14.16 -11.33 1.65
CA VAL A 166 15.57 -11.50 2.06
C VAL A 166 16.29 -10.16 2.28
N GLN A 167 15.84 -9.11 1.60
CA GLN A 167 16.45 -7.77 1.67
C GLN A 167 15.94 -6.91 2.84
N MET A 168 14.92 -7.39 3.57
CA MET A 168 14.36 -6.75 4.76
C MET A 168 15.17 -7.08 6.00
#